data_AF-A0A822HZP4-F1
#
_entry.id   AF-A0A822HZP4-F1
#
_cell.length_a   1.000
_cell.length_b   1.000
_cell.length_c   1.000
_cell.angle_alpha   90.00
_cell.angle_beta   90.00
_cell.angle_gamma   90.00
#
_symmetry.space_group_name_H-M   'P 1'
#
loop_
_entity.id
_entity.type
_entity.pdbx_description
1 polymer ?
#
loop_
_entity_poly.entity_id
_entity_poly.type
_entity_poly.pdbx_seq_one_letter_code
_entity_poly.pdbx_strand_id
1 'polypeptide(L)' 'GPQPRRRTLLQRAPLPLPYPAPRNVIIQYEQAPARVVRNFQRLGVSAASPAAYVQTYGASLLDGSSLVATARSAGVVE' A
#
# COMPACT_ATOMS: atom_id res chain seq x y z
N GLY A 1 -57.16 -40.38 44.86
CA GLY A 1 -56.41 -39.88 46.03
C GLY A 1 -56.24 -38.37 45.92
N PRO A 2 -56.09 -37.62 47.03
CA PRO A 2 -56.00 -36.17 47.00
C PRO A 2 -54.73 -35.73 46.26
N GLN A 3 -54.86 -34.74 45.37
CA GLN A 3 -53.71 -34.17 44.64
C GLN A 3 -52.79 -33.39 45.59
N PRO A 4 -51.46 -33.58 45.53
CA PRO A 4 -50.55 -32.83 46.37
C PRO A 4 -50.54 -31.35 45.96
N ARG A 5 -50.81 -30.46 46.92
CA ARG A 5 -50.70 -29.00 46.73
C ARG A 5 -49.26 -28.65 46.34
N ARG A 6 -49.07 -28.26 45.08
CA ARG A 6 -47.80 -27.72 44.57
C ARG A 6 -47.48 -26.42 45.32
N ARG A 7 -46.36 -26.38 46.04
CA ARG A 7 -45.84 -25.16 46.66
C ARG A 7 -44.90 -24.47 45.67
N THR A 8 -45.20 -23.21 45.35
CA THR A 8 -44.33 -22.37 44.54
C THR A 8 -43.28 -21.72 45.43
N LEU A 9 -42.01 -22.04 45.22
CA LEU A 9 -40.89 -21.39 45.89
C LEU A 9 -40.42 -20.23 45.02
N LEU A 10 -40.46 -19.00 45.56
CA LEU A 10 -39.96 -17.81 44.89
C LEU A 10 -38.51 -17.58 45.33
N GLN A 11 -37.57 -17.71 44.40
CA GLN A 11 -36.16 -17.39 44.63
C GLN A 11 -35.83 -16.04 44.00
N ARG A 12 -35.12 -15.18 44.74
CA ARG A 12 -34.62 -13.91 44.20
C ARG A 12 -33.56 -14.19 43.12
N ALA A 13 -33.62 -13.43 42.04
CA ALA A 13 -32.61 -13.49 40.99
C ALA A 13 -31.22 -13.13 41.56
N PRO A 14 -30.15 -13.78 41.08
CA PRO A 14 -28.78 -13.40 41.44
C PRO A 14 -28.48 -11.97 41.00
N LEU A 15 -27.58 -11.32 41.73
CA LEU A 15 -27.14 -9.96 41.42
C LEU A 15 -26.47 -9.92 40.03
N PRO A 16 -26.66 -8.83 39.26
CA PRO A 16 -26.00 -8.66 37.98
C PRO A 16 -24.48 -8.59 38.17
N LEU A 17 -23.76 -9.30 37.29
CA LEU A 17 -22.29 -9.26 37.25
C LEU A 17 -21.83 -7.85 36.83
N PRO A 18 -20.77 -7.31 37.46
CA PRO A 18 -20.22 -6.02 37.06
C PRO A 18 -19.64 -6.11 35.64
N TYR A 19 -19.87 -5.06 34.83
CA TYR A 19 -19.25 -4.95 33.53
C TYR A 19 -17.74 -4.76 33.66
N PRO A 20 -16.92 -5.40 32.81
CA PRO A 20 -15.48 -5.15 32.79
C PRO A 20 -15.21 -3.70 32.38
N ALA A 21 -14.24 -3.07 33.03
CA ALA A 21 -13.81 -1.71 32.69
C ALA A 21 -13.29 -1.64 31.24
N PRO A 22 -13.56 -0.55 30.50
CA PRO A 22 -13.04 -0.37 29.15
C PRO A 22 -11.51 -0.29 29.21
N ARG A 23 -10.83 -1.10 28.39
CA ARG A 23 -9.38 -1.04 28.23
C ARG A 23 -9.07 -0.17 27.02
N ASN A 24 -8.22 0.83 27.20
CA ASN A 24 -7.66 1.60 26.09
C ASN A 24 -6.63 0.72 25.37
N VAL A 25 -7.05 0.02 24.31
CA VAL A 25 -6.16 -0.82 23.49
C VAL A 25 -5.75 -0.02 22.26
N ILE A 26 -4.46 0.29 22.16
CA ILE A 26 -3.87 0.85 20.93
C ILE A 26 -3.45 -0.34 20.07
N ILE A 27 -4.10 -0.52 18.92
CA ILE A 27 -3.73 -1.56 17.95
C ILE A 27 -2.69 -0.95 17.01
N GLN A 28 -1.45 -1.43 17.11
CA GLN A 28 -0.38 -1.06 16.18
C GLN A 28 -0.25 -2.15 15.11
N TYR A 29 -0.43 -1.78 13.85
CA TYR A 29 -0.21 -2.66 12.71
C TYR A 29 1.23 -2.50 12.22
N GLU A 30 2.01 -3.58 12.24
CA GLU A 30 3.32 -3.60 11.61
C GLU A 30 3.14 -3.78 10.09
N GLN A 31 3.76 -2.90 9.30
CA GLN A 31 3.79 -3.06 7.85
C GLN A 31 4.91 -4.03 7.45
N ALA A 32 4.59 -4.95 6.53
CA ALA A 32 5.61 -5.83 5.94
C ALA A 32 6.66 -4.99 5.19
N PRO A 33 7.95 -5.36 5.25
CA PRO A 33 9.00 -4.63 4.55
C PRO A 33 8.78 -4.69 3.04
N ALA A 34 8.72 -3.52 2.40
CA ALA A 34 8.59 -3.42 0.95
C ALA A 34 9.87 -3.91 0.25
N ARG A 35 9.75 -4.95 -0.58
CA ARG A 35 10.86 -5.45 -1.40
C ARG A 35 10.89 -4.70 -2.73
N VAL A 36 11.81 -3.75 -2.88
CA VAL A 36 12.06 -3.06 -4.15
C VAL A 36 12.93 -3.95 -5.04
N VAL A 37 12.36 -4.52 -6.11
CA VAL A 37 13.10 -5.26 -7.13
C VAL A 37 13.30 -4.37 -8.35
N ARG A 38 14.56 -4.03 -8.65
CA ARG A 38 14.91 -3.30 -9.87
C ARG A 38 15.01 -4.28 -11.04
N ASN A 39 13.98 -4.32 -11.86
CA ASN A 39 13.99 -5.08 -13.11
C ASN A 39 14.50 -4.19 -14.24
N PHE A 40 15.72 -4.47 -14.71
CA PHE A 40 16.26 -3.86 -15.92
C PHE A 40 15.74 -4.66 -17.12
N GLN A 41 14.58 -4.25 -17.64
CA GLN A 41 14.09 -4.79 -18.91
C GLN A 41 15.01 -4.28 -20.02
N ARG A 42 15.48 -5.18 -20.89
CA ARG A 42 16.24 -4.82 -22.09
C ARG A 42 15.30 -4.03 -23.01
N LEU A 43 15.35 -2.70 -22.94
CA LEU A 43 14.57 -1.76 -23.77
C LEU A 43 15.03 -1.75 -25.25
N GLY A 44 15.51 -2.87 -25.78
CA GLY A 44 16.06 -2.94 -27.14
C GLY A 44 17.38 -2.17 -27.33
N VAL A 45 17.95 -1.59 -26.28
CA VAL A 45 19.21 -0.85 -26.36
C VAL A 45 20.36 -1.87 -26.39
N SER A 46 20.90 -2.13 -27.57
CA SER A 46 22.19 -2.79 -27.71
C SER A 46 23.27 -1.88 -27.11
N ALA A 47 24.20 -2.46 -26.35
CA ALA A 47 25.36 -1.72 -25.88
C ALA A 47 26.21 -1.31 -27.09
N ALA A 48 25.97 -0.10 -27.60
CA ALA A 48 26.76 0.51 -28.66
C ALA A 48 27.80 1.43 -28.04
N SER A 49 28.99 1.51 -28.64
CA SER A 49 29.93 2.57 -28.29
C SER A 49 29.30 3.94 -28.60
N PRO A 50 29.52 4.97 -27.78
CA PRO A 50 28.94 6.29 -28.02
C PRO A 50 29.25 6.83 -29.42
N ALA A 51 30.45 6.57 -29.92
CA ALA A 51 30.85 6.95 -31.28
C ALA A 51 30.01 6.24 -32.36
N ALA A 52 29.80 4.93 -32.25
CA ALA A 52 29.00 4.16 -33.21
C ALA A 52 27.51 4.58 -33.18
N TYR A 53 27.01 4.90 -31.98
CA TYR A 53 25.64 5.37 -31.80
C TYR A 53 25.42 6.74 -32.45
N VAL A 54 26.34 7.70 -32.23
CA VAL A 54 26.27 9.03 -32.86
C VAL A 54 26.43 8.94 -34.39
N GLN A 55 27.27 8.03 -34.90
CA GLN A 55 27.37 7.84 -36.35
C GLN A 55 26.07 7.30 -36.97
N THR A 56 25.39 6.39 -36.29
CA THR A 56 24.18 5.73 -36.83
C THR A 56 22.94 6.58 -36.65
N TYR A 57 22.80 7.24 -35.49
CA TYR A 57 21.58 7.92 -35.07
C TYR A 57 21.77 9.42 -34.83
N GLY A 58 22.97 9.97 -35.04
CA GLY A 58 23.29 11.37 -34.75
C GLY A 58 22.37 12.38 -35.41
N ALA A 59 21.88 12.09 -36.62
CA ALA A 59 20.91 12.94 -37.32
C ALA A 59 19.52 12.98 -36.63
N SER A 60 19.18 11.95 -35.86
CA SER A 60 17.94 11.86 -35.06
C SER A 60 18.13 12.28 -33.61
N LEU A 61 19.36 12.56 -33.17
CA LEU A 61 19.61 13.04 -31.81
C LEU A 61 19.23 14.51 -31.73
N LEU A 62 18.25 14.80 -30.88
CA LEU A 62 17.94 16.16 -30.49
C LEU A 62 19.16 16.74 -29.77
N ASP A 63 19.62 17.90 -30.22
CA ASP A 63 20.63 18.65 -29.50
C ASP A 63 20.10 18.98 -28.09
N GLY A 64 20.95 18.94 -27.07
CA GLY A 64 20.54 19.13 -25.67
C GLY A 64 19.81 20.45 -25.44
N SER A 65 20.19 21.50 -26.19
CA SER A 65 19.51 22.79 -26.20
C SER A 65 18.06 22.69 -26.71
N SER A 66 17.85 21.95 -27.80
CA SER A 66 16.54 21.71 -28.41
C SER A 66 15.65 20.80 -27.55
N LEU A 67 16.25 19.84 -26.83
CA LEU A 67 15.52 18.94 -25.93
C LEU A 67 14.93 19.68 -24.74
N VAL A 68 15.70 20.60 -24.13
CA VAL A 68 15.21 21.46 -23.03
C VAL A 68 14.11 22.40 -23.51
N ALA A 69 14.25 22.98 -24.70
CA ALA A 69 13.21 23.83 -25.29
C ALA A 69 11.90 23.06 -25.52
N THR A 70 11.98 21.83 -26.01
CA THR A 70 10.82 20.96 -26.26
C THR A 70 10.20 20.46 -24.95
N ALA A 71 11.02 20.15 -23.94
CA ALA A 71 10.53 19.72 -22.63
C ALA A 71 9.79 20.85 -21.89
N ARG A 72 10.25 22.10 -22.03
CA ARG A 72 9.55 23.29 -21.52
C ARG A 72 8.24 23.54 -22.24
N SER A 73 8.22 23.44 -23.58
CA SER A 73 6.97 23.63 -24.34
C SER A 73 5.95 22.53 -24.07
N ALA A 74 6.40 21.33 -23.70
CA ALA A 74 5.56 20.22 -23.25
C ALA A 74 5.16 20.30 -21.75
N GLY A 75 5.64 21.31 -21.01
CA GLY A 75 5.32 21.50 -19.59
C GLY A 75 5.94 20.46 -18.64
N VAL A 76 7.00 19.76 -19.07
CA VAL A 76 7.67 18.70 -18.29
C VAL A 76 8.76 19.25 -17.37
N VAL A 77 9.30 20.44 -17.68
CA VAL A 77 10.33 21.12 -16.90
C VAL A 77 9.87 22.55 -16.62
N GLU A 78 9.83 22.93 -15.34
CA GLU A 78 9.62 24.32 -14.89
C GLU A 78 10.83 25.22 -15.19
#